data_AF-A0A0N4XQK6-F1
#
_entry.id   AF-A0A0N4XQK6-F1
#
_cell.length_a   1.000
_cell.length_b   1.000
_cell.length_c   1.000
_cell.angle_alpha   90.00
_cell.angle_beta   90.00
_cell.angle_gamma   90.00
#
_symmetry.space_group_name_H-M   'P 1'
#
loop_
_entity.id
_entity.type
_entity.pdbx_description
1 polymer ?
#
loop_
_entity_poly.entity_id
_entity_poly.type
_entity_poly.pdbx_seq_one_letter_code
_entity_poly.pdbx_strand_id
1 'polypeptide(L)'
;MSEQELYMMQDERGKDEFSTRNQIKKHERLQSDIDKFADTIRQLAVKAQKFVDEGSPLSDQIALRQSQIEKLYAGLQDLSKERRKRLDETLELYALHREIDDLLQWIADKELIATGHTDAPTIALWKDSLNEAWENLLELIDTRAQMLESSRLLHKYVHCASRYFL
;
A
#
# COMPACT_ATOMS: atom_id res chain seq x y z
N MET A 1 21.14 -29.64 -1.98
CA MET A 1 20.41 -28.47 -2.50
C MET A 1 20.54 -28.51 -4.01
N SER A 2 19.45 -28.74 -4.74
CA SER A 2 19.48 -28.83 -6.21
C SER A 2 19.56 -27.44 -6.85
N GLU A 3 20.02 -27.37 -8.08
CA GLU A 3 20.10 -26.12 -8.85
C GLU A 3 18.71 -25.45 -9.00
N GLN A 4 17.64 -26.25 -9.05
CA GLN A 4 16.25 -25.77 -9.03
C GLN A 4 15.85 -25.16 -7.69
N GLU A 5 16.27 -25.74 -6.57
CA GLU A 5 16.00 -25.17 -5.24
C GLU A 5 16.69 -23.81 -5.08
N LEU A 6 17.92 -23.68 -5.61
CA LEU A 6 18.67 -22.42 -5.58
C LEU A 6 17.98 -21.31 -6.38
N TYR A 7 17.41 -21.66 -7.54
CA TYR A 7 16.68 -20.73 -8.40
C TYR A 7 15.32 -20.29 -7.81
N MET A 8 14.75 -21.10 -6.91
CA MET A 8 13.50 -20.77 -6.19
C MET A 8 13.71 -19.82 -5.02
N MET A 9 14.94 -19.74 -4.49
CA MET A 9 15.29 -18.90 -3.34
C MET A 9 15.82 -17.51 -3.71
N GLN A 10 16.04 -17.22 -5.01
CA GLN A 10 16.47 -15.89 -5.42
C GLN A 10 15.36 -14.85 -5.18
N ASP A 11 15.70 -13.77 -4.49
CA ASP A 11 14.81 -12.62 -4.23
C ASP A 11 14.63 -11.81 -5.53
N GLU A 12 13.88 -12.37 -6.49
CA GLU A 12 13.52 -11.69 -7.74
C GLU A 12 12.35 -10.74 -7.51
N ARG A 13 12.58 -9.68 -6.74
CA ARG A 13 11.71 -8.50 -6.81
C ARG A 13 11.94 -7.88 -8.18
N GLY A 14 11.00 -8.10 -9.11
CA GLY A 14 11.03 -7.44 -10.40
C GLY A 14 11.18 -5.93 -10.19
N LYS A 15 11.97 -5.26 -11.05
CA LYS A 15 12.23 -3.81 -10.90
C LYS A 15 11.04 -2.94 -11.27
N ASP A 16 10.08 -3.50 -12.02
CA ASP A 16 8.92 -2.83 -12.56
C ASP A 16 7.80 -3.85 -12.88
N GLU A 17 6.58 -3.35 -13.13
CA GLU A 17 5.38 -4.14 -13.41
C GLU A 17 5.58 -5.11 -14.60
N PHE A 18 6.30 -4.67 -15.64
CA PHE A 18 6.54 -5.46 -16.85
C PHE A 18 7.51 -6.62 -16.58
N SER A 19 8.60 -6.35 -15.87
CA SER A 19 9.58 -7.34 -15.44
C SER A 19 8.94 -8.39 -14.54
N THR A 20 8.09 -7.97 -13.59
CA THR A 20 7.33 -8.88 -12.72
C THR A 20 6.39 -9.77 -13.54
N ARG A 21 5.66 -9.24 -14.52
CA ARG A 21 4.85 -10.05 -15.46
C ARG A 21 5.68 -11.05 -16.25
N ASN A 22 6.88 -10.68 -16.67
CA ASN A 22 7.78 -11.60 -17.38
C ASN A 22 8.28 -12.73 -16.46
N GLN A 23 8.57 -12.43 -15.20
CA GLN A 23 8.95 -13.44 -14.21
C GLN A 23 7.78 -14.39 -13.91
N ILE A 24 6.55 -13.87 -13.83
CA ILE A 24 5.33 -14.67 -13.75
C ILE A 24 5.23 -15.65 -14.93
N LYS A 25 5.40 -15.18 -16.17
CA LYS A 25 5.36 -16.05 -17.36
C LYS A 25 6.46 -17.12 -17.36
N LYS A 26 7.66 -16.78 -16.87
CA LYS A 26 8.75 -17.77 -16.72
C LYS A 26 8.40 -18.80 -15.64
N HIS A 27 7.84 -18.35 -14.52
CA HIS A 27 7.39 -19.23 -13.45
C HIS A 27 6.30 -20.20 -13.91
N GLU A 28 5.33 -19.75 -14.71
CA GLU A 28 4.28 -20.61 -15.28
C GLU A 28 4.83 -21.77 -16.11
N ARG A 29 5.90 -21.53 -16.89
CA ARG A 29 6.59 -22.61 -17.64
C ARG A 29 7.20 -23.62 -16.70
N LEU A 30 7.89 -23.13 -15.66
CA LEU A 30 8.54 -23.98 -14.67
C LEU A 30 7.51 -24.79 -13.87
N GLN A 31 6.38 -24.16 -13.53
CA GLN A 31 5.27 -24.83 -12.85
C GLN A 31 4.64 -25.92 -13.72
N SER A 32 4.47 -25.66 -15.03
CA SER A 32 4.04 -26.69 -15.98
C SER A 32 5.01 -27.88 -16.03
N ASP A 33 6.32 -27.63 -15.95
CA ASP A 33 7.32 -28.71 -15.90
C ASP A 33 7.29 -29.47 -14.56
N ILE A 34 7.04 -28.79 -13.43
CA ILE A 34 6.81 -29.43 -12.13
C ILE A 34 5.57 -30.32 -12.17
N ASP A 35 4.48 -29.87 -12.79
CA ASP A 35 3.24 -30.63 -12.89
C ASP A 35 3.42 -31.91 -13.73
N LYS A 36 4.25 -31.88 -14.78
CA LYS A 36 4.60 -33.08 -15.57
C LYS A 36 5.34 -34.14 -14.75
N PHE A 37 6.06 -33.76 -13.69
CA PHE A 37 6.68 -34.75 -12.81
C PHE A 37 5.67 -35.57 -12.01
N ALA A 38 4.43 -35.08 -11.80
CA ALA A 38 3.38 -35.82 -11.10
C ALA A 38 3.11 -37.18 -11.76
N ASP A 39 3.01 -37.21 -13.09
CA ASP A 39 2.75 -38.45 -13.83
C ASP A 39 3.94 -39.41 -13.76
N THR A 40 5.16 -38.87 -13.84
CA THR A 40 6.39 -39.66 -13.69
C THR A 40 6.47 -40.29 -12.30
N ILE A 41 6.20 -39.52 -11.25
CA ILE A 41 6.21 -39.98 -9.86
C ILE A 41 5.12 -41.02 -9.62
N ARG A 42 3.92 -40.82 -10.19
CA ARG A 42 2.83 -41.81 -10.12
C ARG A 42 3.21 -43.12 -10.79
N GLN A 43 3.84 -43.07 -11.97
CA GLN A 43 4.32 -44.28 -12.65
C GLN A 43 5.40 -45.00 -11.85
N LEU A 44 6.32 -44.25 -11.22
CA LEU A 44 7.33 -44.80 -10.33
C LEU A 44 6.69 -45.45 -9.10
N ALA A 45 5.67 -44.84 -8.51
CA ALA A 45 4.93 -45.39 -7.38
C ALA A 45 4.29 -46.75 -7.72
N VAL A 46 3.65 -46.86 -8.89
CA VAL A 46 3.05 -48.12 -9.36
C VAL A 46 4.11 -49.21 -9.55
N LYS A 47 5.28 -48.87 -10.12
CA LYS A 47 6.39 -49.82 -10.29
C LYS A 47 6.99 -50.23 -8.94
N ALA A 48 7.18 -49.29 -8.03
CA ALA A 48 7.67 -49.53 -6.68
C ALA A 48 6.74 -50.49 -5.93
N GLN A 49 5.43 -50.26 -6.00
CA GLN A 49 4.43 -51.12 -5.37
C GLN A 49 4.48 -52.55 -5.90
N LYS A 50 4.60 -52.74 -7.22
CA LYS A 50 4.74 -54.08 -7.81
C LYS A 50 5.94 -54.85 -7.26
N PHE A 51 7.10 -54.20 -7.14
CA PHE A 51 8.28 -54.86 -6.57
C PHE A 51 8.12 -55.22 -5.08
N VAL A 52 7.35 -54.43 -4.35
CA VAL A 52 6.97 -54.72 -2.96
C VAL A 52 6.03 -55.93 -2.90
N ASP A 53 5.02 -55.97 -3.77
CA ASP A 53 4.04 -57.06 -3.84
C ASP A 53 4.67 -58.39 -4.29
N GLU A 54 5.68 -58.33 -5.16
CA GLU A 54 6.47 -59.49 -5.62
C GLU A 54 7.44 -60.04 -4.55
N GLY A 55 7.52 -59.41 -3.36
CA GLY A 55 8.36 -59.87 -2.27
C GLY A 55 9.86 -59.69 -2.53
N SER A 56 10.24 -58.62 -3.24
CA SER A 56 11.64 -58.33 -3.53
C SER A 56 12.45 -58.17 -2.22
N PRO A 57 13.70 -58.68 -2.15
CA PRO A 57 14.57 -58.49 -0.98
C PRO A 57 14.85 -57.01 -0.64
N LEU A 58 14.58 -56.10 -1.57
CA LEU A 58 14.82 -54.66 -1.44
C LEU A 58 13.54 -53.84 -1.22
N SER A 59 12.40 -54.50 -0.94
CA SER A 59 11.07 -53.86 -0.83
C SER A 59 11.05 -52.67 0.13
N ASP A 60 11.66 -52.82 1.32
CA ASP A 60 11.72 -51.74 2.33
C ASP A 60 12.51 -50.52 1.82
N GLN A 61 13.62 -50.76 1.11
CA GLN A 61 14.43 -49.68 0.54
C GLN A 61 13.68 -48.97 -0.60
N ILE A 62 12.98 -49.73 -1.44
CA ILE A 62 12.18 -49.19 -2.55
C ILE A 62 11.04 -48.32 -2.01
N ALA A 63 10.30 -48.80 -0.99
CA ALA A 63 9.22 -48.06 -0.35
C ALA A 63 9.74 -46.77 0.31
N LEU A 64 10.87 -46.84 1.01
CA LEU A 64 11.50 -45.67 1.62
C LEU A 64 11.90 -44.62 0.56
N ARG A 65 12.53 -45.04 -0.54
CA ARG A 65 12.92 -44.14 -1.64
C ARG A 65 11.72 -43.51 -2.32
N GLN A 66 10.66 -44.27 -2.55
CA GLN A 66 9.42 -43.75 -3.12
C GLN A 66 8.80 -42.67 -2.21
N SER A 67 8.73 -42.92 -0.90
CA SER A 67 8.25 -41.91 0.06
C SER A 67 9.12 -40.65 0.10
N GLN A 68 10.44 -40.79 -0.04
CA GLN A 68 11.35 -39.62 -0.12
C GLN A 68 11.08 -38.78 -1.37
N ILE A 69 10.87 -39.41 -2.53
CA ILE A 69 10.55 -38.71 -3.79
C ILE A 69 9.24 -37.94 -3.66
N GLU A 70 8.20 -38.56 -3.09
CA GLU A 70 6.89 -37.91 -2.87
C GLU A 70 7.00 -36.71 -1.94
N LYS A 71 7.76 -36.82 -0.85
CA LYS A 71 8.02 -35.70 0.08
C LYS A 71 8.76 -34.54 -0.60
N LEU A 72 9.81 -34.84 -1.37
CA LEU A 72 10.56 -33.83 -2.10
C LEU A 72 9.69 -33.13 -3.15
N TYR A 73 8.83 -33.88 -3.84
CA TYR A 73 7.91 -33.32 -4.81
C TYR A 73 6.86 -32.40 -4.17
N ALA A 74 6.27 -32.82 -3.06
CA ALA A 74 5.35 -31.98 -2.29
C ALA A 74 6.02 -30.66 -1.84
N GLY A 75 7.26 -30.75 -1.32
CA GLY A 75 8.03 -29.56 -0.95
C GLY A 75 8.33 -28.64 -2.14
N LEU A 76 8.62 -29.21 -3.32
CA LEU A 76 8.83 -28.43 -4.54
C LEU A 76 7.55 -27.73 -5.00
N GLN A 77 6.40 -28.38 -4.90
CA GLN A 77 5.10 -27.78 -5.21
C GLN A 77 4.79 -26.62 -4.27
N ASP A 78 5.06 -26.76 -2.98
CA ASP A 78 4.83 -25.71 -1.99
C ASP A 78 5.74 -24.50 -2.22
N LEU A 79 7.03 -24.72 -2.53
CA LEU A 79 7.95 -23.65 -2.95
C LEU A 79 7.47 -22.94 -4.21
N SER A 80 6.96 -23.68 -5.20
CA SER A 80 6.40 -23.09 -6.42
C SER A 80 5.21 -22.19 -6.11
N LYS A 81 4.27 -22.65 -5.29
CA LYS A 81 3.10 -21.86 -4.87
C LYS A 81 3.50 -20.60 -4.12
N GLU A 82 4.46 -20.69 -3.20
CA GLU A 82 4.94 -19.54 -2.45
C GLU A 82 5.62 -18.51 -3.35
N ARG A 83 6.46 -18.97 -4.31
CA ARG A 83 7.05 -18.07 -5.30
C ARG A 83 5.99 -17.39 -6.16
N ARG A 84 4.95 -18.12 -6.58
CA ARG A 84 3.85 -17.54 -7.36
C ARG A 84 3.13 -16.44 -6.57
N LYS A 85 2.76 -16.73 -5.33
CA LYS A 85 2.10 -15.78 -4.43
C LYS A 85 2.91 -14.48 -4.29
N ARG A 86 4.21 -14.58 -4.02
CA ARG A 86 5.11 -13.41 -3.91
C ARG A 86 5.18 -12.59 -5.21
N LEU A 87 5.18 -13.24 -6.37
CA LEU A 87 5.17 -12.55 -7.66
C LEU A 87 3.85 -11.82 -7.91
N ASP A 88 2.73 -12.45 -7.55
CA ASP A 88 1.40 -11.83 -7.67
C ASP A 88 1.26 -10.62 -6.72
N GLU A 89 1.69 -10.74 -5.45
CA GLU A 89 1.73 -9.63 -4.49
C GLU A 89 2.60 -8.47 -4.99
N THR A 90 3.74 -8.79 -5.62
CA THR A 90 4.62 -7.77 -6.23
C THR A 90 3.92 -7.07 -7.39
N LEU A 91 3.15 -7.80 -8.20
CA LEU A 91 2.41 -7.24 -9.32
C LEU A 91 1.28 -6.32 -8.85
N GLU A 92 0.53 -6.72 -7.82
CA GLU A 92 -0.49 -5.90 -7.18
C GLU A 92 0.09 -4.62 -6.59
N LEU A 93 1.25 -4.70 -5.94
CA LEU A 93 1.95 -3.52 -5.43
C LEU A 93 2.26 -2.52 -6.54
N TYR A 94 2.74 -2.96 -7.70
CA TYR A 94 2.99 -2.06 -8.83
C TYR A 94 1.71 -1.45 -9.40
N ALA A 95 0.61 -2.21 -9.47
CA ALA A 95 -0.68 -1.69 -9.90
C ALA A 95 -1.19 -0.59 -8.95
N LEU A 96 -1.07 -0.82 -7.63
CA LEU A 96 -1.43 0.18 -6.61
C LEU A 96 -0.61 1.47 -6.75
N HIS A 97 0.71 1.36 -6.97
CA HIS A 97 1.53 2.57 -7.19
C HIS A 97 1.05 3.37 -8.40
N ARG A 98 0.72 2.71 -9.51
CA ARG A 98 0.18 3.39 -10.69
C ARG A 98 -1.15 4.09 -10.39
N GLU A 99 -2.05 3.42 -9.67
CA GLU A 99 -3.34 4.02 -9.27
C GLU A 99 -3.15 5.23 -8.36
N ILE A 100 -2.17 5.18 -7.45
CA ILE A 100 -1.79 6.32 -6.61
C ILE A 100 -1.26 7.47 -7.47
N ASP A 101 -0.36 7.20 -8.41
CA ASP A 101 0.20 8.22 -9.31
C ASP A 101 -0.90 8.87 -10.18
N ASP A 102 -1.84 8.07 -10.71
CA ASP A 102 -2.99 8.57 -11.47
C ASP A 102 -3.89 9.47 -10.62
N LEU A 103 -4.14 9.11 -9.36
CA LEU A 103 -4.91 9.93 -8.42
C LEU A 103 -4.18 11.22 -8.05
N LEU A 104 -2.86 11.16 -7.82
CA LEU A 104 -2.06 12.36 -7.54
C LEU A 104 -2.08 13.31 -8.73
N GLN A 105 -1.96 12.81 -9.95
CA GLN A 105 -2.09 13.63 -11.15
C GLN A 105 -3.49 14.25 -11.27
N TRP A 106 -4.54 13.48 -11.01
CA TRP A 106 -5.91 13.99 -11.03
C TRP A 106 -6.13 15.11 -10.00
N ILE A 107 -5.58 14.98 -8.79
CA ILE A 107 -5.63 16.03 -7.77
C ILE A 107 -4.90 17.28 -8.26
N ALA A 108 -3.68 17.13 -8.79
CA ALA A 108 -2.90 18.25 -9.32
C ALA A 108 -3.65 18.97 -10.45
N ASP A 109 -4.31 18.23 -11.35
CA ASP A 109 -5.14 18.80 -12.41
C ASP A 109 -6.33 19.59 -11.83
N LYS A 110 -6.96 19.10 -10.76
CA LYS A 110 -8.06 19.83 -10.09
C LYS A 110 -7.59 21.09 -9.38
N GLU A 111 -6.43 21.07 -8.73
CA GLU A 111 -5.82 22.26 -8.15
C GLU A 111 -5.43 23.29 -9.22
N LEU A 112 -4.89 22.83 -10.35
CA LEU A 112 -4.54 23.67 -11.48
C LEU A 112 -5.79 24.27 -12.14
N ILE A 113 -6.89 23.52 -12.25
CA ILE A 113 -8.18 24.06 -12.71
C ILE A 113 -8.71 25.08 -11.71
N ALA A 114 -8.63 24.83 -10.40
CA ALA A 114 -9.11 25.77 -9.39
C ALA A 114 -8.32 27.09 -9.39
N THR A 115 -7.02 27.06 -9.68
CA THR A 115 -6.17 28.26 -9.78
C THR A 115 -6.22 28.93 -11.15
N GLY A 116 -6.41 28.15 -12.22
CA GLY A 116 -6.57 28.61 -13.60
C GLY A 116 -8.01 28.98 -13.99
N HIS A 117 -8.98 28.74 -13.12
CA HIS A 117 -10.37 29.16 -13.33
C HIS A 117 -10.39 30.69 -13.50
N THR A 118 -11.14 31.20 -14.47
CA THR A 118 -11.24 32.66 -14.73
C THR A 118 -11.59 33.45 -13.48
N ASP A 119 -12.38 32.82 -12.61
CA ASP A 119 -12.88 33.45 -11.40
C ASP A 119 -11.93 33.25 -10.21
N ALA A 120 -10.89 32.42 -10.31
CA ALA A 120 -9.93 32.19 -9.23
C ALA A 120 -9.25 33.49 -8.73
N PRO A 121 -8.70 34.37 -9.60
CA PRO A 121 -8.18 35.66 -9.16
C PRO A 121 -9.26 36.57 -8.58
N THR A 122 -10.48 36.54 -9.13
CA THR A 122 -11.62 37.32 -8.61
C THR A 122 -12.04 36.86 -7.22
N ILE A 123 -12.10 35.54 -7.00
CA ILE A 123 -12.43 34.93 -5.71
C ILE A 123 -11.33 35.23 -4.68
N ALA A 124 -10.06 35.22 -5.08
CA ALA A 124 -8.95 35.62 -4.21
C ALA A 124 -9.07 37.08 -3.77
N LEU A 125 -9.36 38.00 -4.70
CA LEU A 125 -9.59 39.41 -4.39
C LEU A 125 -10.80 39.62 -3.44
N TRP A 126 -11.89 38.89 -3.66
CA TRP A 126 -13.05 38.93 -2.77
C TRP A 126 -12.73 38.41 -1.37
N LYS A 127 -11.98 37.32 -1.27
CA LYS A 127 -11.51 36.77 0.00
C LYS A 127 -10.64 37.78 0.75
N ASP A 128 -9.68 38.41 0.07
CA ASP A 128 -8.79 39.39 0.68
C ASP A 128 -9.56 40.63 1.16
N SER A 129 -10.51 41.13 0.35
CA SER A 129 -11.39 42.25 0.72
C SER A 129 -12.25 41.94 1.94
N LEU A 130 -12.78 40.71 2.03
CA LEU A 130 -13.56 40.26 3.18
C LEU A 130 -12.70 40.15 4.45
N ASN A 131 -11.47 39.65 4.33
CA ASN A 131 -10.54 39.56 5.46
C ASN A 131 -10.15 40.95 5.98
N GLU A 132 -9.84 41.89 5.09
CA GLU A 132 -9.52 43.27 5.47
C GLU A 132 -10.72 43.95 6.15
N ALA A 133 -11.93 43.77 5.61
CA ALA A 133 -13.15 44.30 6.23
C ALA A 133 -13.39 43.71 7.63
N TRP A 134 -13.09 42.41 7.81
CA TRP A 134 -13.20 41.74 9.10
C TRP A 134 -12.20 42.28 10.12
N GLU A 135 -10.92 42.42 9.74
CA GLU A 135 -9.88 42.99 10.61
C GLU A 135 -10.19 44.42 11.03
N ASN A 136 -10.64 45.26 10.08
CA ASN A 136 -11.08 46.63 10.39
C ASN A 136 -12.26 46.65 11.38
N LEU A 137 -13.19 45.70 11.25
CA LEU A 137 -14.32 45.59 12.17
C LEU A 137 -13.89 45.15 13.56
N LEU A 138 -12.94 44.23 13.68
CA LEU A 138 -12.34 43.85 14.97
C LEU A 138 -11.66 45.05 15.63
N GLU A 139 -10.85 45.81 14.90
CA GLU A 139 -10.19 47.02 15.43
C GLU A 139 -11.22 48.07 15.88
N LEU A 140 -12.30 48.25 15.11
CA LEU A 140 -13.37 49.16 15.48
C LEU A 140 -14.09 48.74 16.78
N ILE A 141 -14.31 47.43 16.96
CA ILE A 141 -14.90 46.90 18.19
C ILE A 141 -13.97 47.14 19.38
N ASP A 142 -12.67 46.89 19.21
CA ASP A 142 -11.68 47.09 20.26
C ASP A 142 -11.57 48.56 20.68
N THR A 143 -11.47 49.48 19.71
CA THR A 143 -11.45 50.92 20.00
C THR A 143 -12.73 51.38 20.69
N ARG A 144 -13.89 50.86 20.28
CA ARG A 144 -15.18 51.16 20.94
C ARG A 144 -15.23 50.61 22.37
N ALA A 145 -14.71 49.41 22.61
CA ALA A 145 -14.62 48.84 23.95
C ALA A 145 -13.73 49.70 24.87
N GLN A 146 -12.57 50.14 24.37
CA GLN A 146 -11.66 51.05 25.11
C GLN A 146 -12.31 52.39 25.45
N MET A 147 -13.06 52.98 24.52
CA MET A 147 -13.81 54.23 24.77
C MET A 147 -14.89 54.05 25.84
N LEU A 148 -15.65 52.96 25.78
CA LEU A 148 -16.69 52.65 26.78
C LEU A 148 -16.08 52.44 28.17
N GLU A 149 -14.95 51.75 28.26
CA GLU A 149 -14.24 51.56 29.52
C GLU A 149 -13.71 52.89 30.08
N SER A 150 -13.15 53.75 29.23
CA SER A 150 -12.70 55.09 29.61
C SER A 150 -13.86 55.94 30.16
N SER A 151 -15.02 55.91 29.50
CA SER A 151 -16.24 56.58 29.95
C SER A 151 -16.72 56.04 31.29
N ARG A 152 -16.72 54.70 31.47
CA ARG A 152 -17.09 54.03 32.72
C ARG A 152 -16.19 54.47 33.89
N LEU A 153 -14.88 54.55 33.67
CA LEU A 153 -13.91 55.00 34.68
C LEU A 153 -14.14 56.47 35.07
N LEU A 154 -14.39 57.35 34.09
CA LEU A 154 -14.73 58.75 34.35
C LEU A 154 -16.01 58.87 35.19
N HIS A 155 -17.07 58.16 34.83
CA HIS A 155 -18.32 58.14 35.61
C HIS A 155 -18.10 57.64 37.05
N LYS A 156 -17.29 56.60 37.25
CA LYS A 156 -16.89 56.12 38.58
C LYS A 156 -16.16 57.19 39.39
N TYR A 157 -15.20 57.89 38.76
CA TYR A 157 -14.42 58.94 39.40
C TYR A 157 -15.31 60.10 39.86
N VAL A 158 -16.19 60.60 38.98
CA VAL A 158 -17.14 61.67 39.31
C VAL A 158 -18.05 61.26 40.46
N HIS A 159 -18.63 60.05 40.40
CA HIS A 159 -19.49 59.55 41.47
C HIS A 159 -18.75 59.39 42.82
N CYS A 160 -17.49 58.93 42.81
CA CYS A 160 -16.67 58.87 44.01
C CYS A 160 -16.35 60.26 44.56
N ALA A 161 -15.95 61.21 43.71
CA ALA A 161 -15.64 62.58 44.13
C ALA A 161 -16.85 63.29 44.75
N SER A 162 -18.05 63.12 44.18
CA SER A 162 -19.29 63.66 44.74
C SER A 162 -19.67 63.05 46.09
N ARG A 163 -19.22 61.83 46.40
CA ARG A 163 -19.49 61.14 47.67
C ARG A 163 -18.52 61.50 48.80
N TYR A 164 -17.39 62.15 48.49
CA TYR A 164 -16.41 62.62 49.48
C TYR A 164 -16.57 64.08 49.89
N PHE A 165 -17.42 64.86 49.19
CA PHE A 165 -17.65 66.30 49.42
C PHE A 165 -19.01 66.63 50.08
N LEU A 166 -19.70 65.61 50.62
CA LEU A 166 -20.91 65.68 51.46
C LEU A 166 -20.67 64.83 52.71
#